data_AF-A0A9Q0SS55-F1
#
_entry.id   AF-A0A9Q0SS55-F1
#
_cell.length_a   1.000
_cell.length_b   1.000
_cell.length_c   1.000
_cell.angle_alpha   90.00
_cell.angle_beta   90.00
_cell.angle_gamma   90.00
#
_symmetry.space_group_name_H-M   'P 1'
#
loop_
_entity.id
_entity.type
_entity.pdbx_description
1 polymer ?
#
loop_
_entity_poly.entity_id
_entity_poly.type
_entity_poly.pdbx_seq_one_letter_code
_entity_poly.pdbx_strand_id
1 'polypeptide(L)'
;MQGGITSSDLATKALEAKCAKVVGQALAGIPLWQLGPESRHPGVPYIVFPGNVGDSKALADVVKSWALPSRLSSTKELLLNAERGGYAVGAFNVYNMEGAEAVVAAAEEENSPAILQIHPSALKQGGIPLVACCVSAAEQANVPITVHFDHGTSKQELVEALDLGFDSLMVDGSHLSLKDNIAYTKYISLLAHSKNMLVEAELGRLSGTEDDLTVEDYEARLTDVNQAEEFIDETGIDALAVCIGNVNGKYPASGPNLRLDLLKDLHALSSKKGVFLVLHGASGLSEELIQ
;
A
#
# COMPACT_ATOMS: atom_id res chain seq x y z
N MET A 1 45.14 -6.81 -6.37
CA MET A 1 46.02 -7.16 -7.49
C MET A 1 45.83 -6.12 -8.58
N GLN A 2 46.91 -5.44 -8.99
CA GLN A 2 46.96 -4.59 -10.19
C GLN A 2 46.83 -5.49 -11.43
N GLY A 3 45.68 -5.41 -12.10
CA GLY A 3 45.44 -5.98 -13.42
C GLY A 3 44.69 -4.94 -14.23
N GLY A 4 45.44 -4.11 -14.96
CA GLY A 4 44.96 -2.90 -15.63
C GLY A 4 44.02 -3.17 -16.79
N ILE A 5 42.73 -3.28 -16.50
CA ILE A 5 41.68 -2.88 -17.43
C ILE A 5 41.08 -1.62 -16.80
N THR A 6 41.35 -0.46 -17.40
CA THR A 6 40.68 0.77 -16.95
C THR A 6 39.18 0.64 -17.25
N SER A 7 38.33 1.32 -16.47
CA SER A 7 36.88 1.38 -16.79
C SER A 7 36.62 1.84 -18.23
N SER A 8 37.53 2.67 -18.77
CA SER A 8 37.55 3.07 -20.18
C SER A 8 37.80 1.91 -21.13
N ASP A 9 38.71 0.98 -20.83
CA ASP A 9 38.99 -0.18 -21.70
C ASP A 9 37.80 -1.13 -21.77
N LEU A 10 37.15 -1.39 -20.64
CA LEU A 10 35.92 -2.20 -20.59
C LEU A 10 34.79 -1.55 -21.39
N ALA A 11 34.56 -0.25 -21.19
CA ALA A 11 33.53 0.49 -21.93
C ALA A 11 33.80 0.52 -23.44
N THR A 12 35.04 0.78 -23.84
CA THR A 12 35.35 1.00 -25.28
C THR A 12 35.57 -0.31 -26.03
N LYS A 13 36.14 -1.35 -25.40
CA LYS A 13 36.48 -2.62 -26.08
C LYS A 13 35.44 -3.72 -25.90
N ALA A 14 34.82 -3.84 -24.72
CA ALA A 14 33.83 -4.89 -24.48
C ALA A 14 32.42 -4.45 -24.90
N LEU A 15 32.07 -3.20 -24.59
CA LEU A 15 30.74 -2.64 -24.85
C LEU A 15 30.68 -1.80 -26.13
N GLU A 16 31.82 -1.58 -26.79
CA GLU A 16 31.94 -0.74 -28.00
C GLU A 16 31.27 0.63 -27.81
N ALA A 17 31.39 1.20 -26.61
CA ALA A 17 30.87 2.52 -26.29
C ALA A 17 31.66 3.59 -27.05
N LYS A 18 31.02 4.26 -28.01
CA LYS A 18 31.64 5.36 -28.76
C LYS A 18 31.45 6.71 -28.11
N CYS A 19 30.30 6.90 -27.47
CA CYS A 19 29.96 8.10 -26.72
C CYS A 19 29.00 7.73 -25.59
N ALA A 20 29.11 8.43 -24.47
CA ALA A 20 28.25 8.24 -23.32
C ALA A 20 27.96 9.61 -22.69
N LYS A 21 26.74 9.77 -22.19
CA LYS A 21 26.34 10.92 -21.37
C LYS A 21 26.36 10.51 -19.90
N VAL A 22 27.00 11.29 -19.04
CA VAL A 22 26.84 11.13 -17.59
C VAL A 22 25.48 11.71 -17.22
N VAL A 23 24.58 10.86 -16.73
CA VAL A 23 23.19 11.22 -16.40
C VAL A 23 22.96 11.38 -14.90
N GLY A 24 23.94 10.99 -14.07
CA GLY A 24 23.88 11.12 -12.62
C GLY A 24 25.03 10.38 -11.95
N GLN A 25 24.87 10.09 -10.66
CA GLN A 25 25.81 9.28 -9.89
C GLN A 25 25.03 8.30 -9.00
N ALA A 26 25.52 7.07 -8.88
CA ALA A 26 24.96 6.04 -8.00
C ALA A 26 25.38 6.22 -6.53
N LEU A 27 26.61 6.69 -6.34
CA LEU A 27 27.17 7.21 -5.08
C LEU A 27 28.14 8.35 -5.43
N ALA A 28 28.58 9.12 -4.43
CA ALA A 28 29.56 10.18 -4.65
C ALA A 28 30.80 9.64 -5.38
N GLY A 29 31.02 10.13 -6.61
CA GLY A 29 32.14 9.72 -7.47
C GLY A 29 31.93 8.42 -8.27
N ILE A 30 30.77 7.76 -8.18
CA ILE A 30 30.40 6.58 -8.99
C ILE A 30 29.37 7.01 -10.05
N PRO A 31 29.79 7.34 -11.29
CA PRO A 31 28.90 7.91 -12.29
C PRO A 31 27.98 6.88 -12.97
N LEU A 32 26.81 7.37 -13.37
CA LEU A 32 25.82 6.71 -14.22
C LEU A 32 25.99 7.17 -15.66
N TRP A 33 26.30 6.25 -16.58
CA TRP A 33 26.50 6.52 -18.00
C TRP A 33 25.33 6.01 -18.82
N GLN A 34 24.84 6.82 -19.75
CA GLN A 34 23.90 6.39 -20.78
C GLN A 34 24.61 6.39 -22.13
N LEU A 35 24.69 5.22 -22.77
CA LEU A 35 25.39 5.11 -24.06
C LEU A 35 24.61 5.79 -25.18
N GLY A 36 25.34 6.47 -26.05
CA GLY A 36 24.78 7.15 -27.21
C GLY A 36 24.43 6.20 -28.37
N PRO A 37 23.75 6.72 -29.40
CA PRO A 37 23.17 5.94 -30.50
C PRO A 37 24.17 5.09 -31.30
N GLU A 38 25.45 5.48 -31.30
CA GLU A 38 26.50 4.77 -32.05
C GLU A 38 27.17 3.63 -31.28
N SER A 39 26.78 3.39 -30.03
CA SER A 39 27.31 2.28 -29.23
C SER A 39 26.55 1.00 -29.52
N ARG A 40 27.16 -0.16 -29.25
CA ARG A 40 26.52 -1.48 -29.48
C ARG A 40 25.19 -1.67 -28.76
N HIS A 41 25.02 -1.04 -27.59
CA HIS A 41 23.78 -1.06 -26.81
C HIS A 41 23.32 0.37 -26.46
N PRO A 42 22.69 1.09 -27.40
CA PRO A 42 22.22 2.46 -27.17
C PRO A 42 21.20 2.53 -26.03
N GLY A 43 21.27 3.59 -25.21
CA GLY A 43 20.29 3.87 -24.16
C GLY A 43 20.38 2.98 -22.91
N VAL A 44 21.16 1.90 -22.94
CA VAL A 44 21.40 1.07 -21.75
C VAL A 44 22.21 1.87 -20.72
N PRO A 45 21.74 1.99 -19.46
CA PRO A 45 22.46 2.66 -18.40
C PRO A 45 23.55 1.75 -17.82
N TYR A 46 24.72 2.33 -17.53
CA TYR A 46 25.86 1.65 -16.92
C TYR A 46 26.27 2.38 -15.64
N ILE A 47 26.60 1.62 -14.60
CA ILE A 47 27.26 2.13 -13.41
C ILE A 47 28.75 1.88 -13.58
N VAL A 48 29.56 2.93 -13.54
CA VAL A 48 31.01 2.80 -13.66
C VAL A 48 31.63 2.97 -12.28
N PHE A 49 32.30 1.94 -11.77
CA PHE A 49 33.08 2.00 -10.53
C PHE A 49 34.52 2.40 -10.86
N PRO A 50 34.93 3.66 -10.61
CA PRO A 50 36.32 4.04 -10.80
C PRO A 50 37.17 3.31 -9.77
N GLY A 51 38.35 2.82 -10.16
CA GLY A 51 39.21 2.01 -9.28
C GLY A 51 39.75 2.73 -8.04
N ASN A 52 39.45 4.01 -7.87
CA ASN A 52 39.87 4.87 -6.76
C ASN A 52 38.69 5.50 -5.98
N VAL A 53 37.45 5.07 -6.21
CA VAL A 53 36.26 5.60 -5.54
C VAL A 53 35.49 4.47 -4.85
N GLY A 54 35.14 4.68 -3.58
CA GLY A 54 34.48 3.69 -2.74
C GLY A 54 35.47 2.77 -2.01
N ASP A 55 34.99 2.05 -0.99
CA ASP A 55 35.74 1.00 -0.32
C ASP A 55 35.39 -0.38 -0.92
N SER A 56 35.86 -1.47 -0.31
CA SER A 56 35.57 -2.84 -0.77
C SER A 56 34.08 -3.21 -0.68
N LYS A 57 33.25 -2.39 -0.03
CA LYS A 57 31.79 -2.58 0.09
C LYS A 57 30.99 -1.72 -0.86
N ALA A 58 31.58 -0.71 -1.51
CA ALA A 58 30.84 0.22 -2.37
C ALA A 58 29.97 -0.45 -3.46
N LEU A 59 30.44 -1.54 -4.08
CA LEU A 59 29.61 -2.32 -5.01
C LEU A 59 28.42 -2.97 -4.28
N ALA A 60 28.67 -3.59 -3.13
CA ALA A 60 27.61 -4.17 -2.31
C ALA A 60 26.64 -3.12 -1.79
N ASP A 61 27.08 -1.89 -1.50
CA ASP A 61 26.23 -0.79 -1.04
C ASP A 61 25.39 -0.21 -2.17
N VAL A 62 25.92 -0.09 -3.40
CA VAL A 62 25.13 0.27 -4.58
C VAL A 62 24.13 -0.84 -4.91
N VAL A 63 24.56 -2.10 -4.90
CA VAL A 63 23.66 -3.23 -5.11
C VAL A 63 22.61 -3.26 -4.02
N LYS A 64 22.94 -3.04 -2.75
CA LYS A 64 21.96 -2.96 -1.67
C LYS A 64 21.07 -1.74 -1.78
N SER A 65 21.53 -0.57 -2.19
CA SER A 65 20.65 0.61 -2.29
C SER A 65 19.71 0.55 -3.49
N TRP A 66 20.05 -0.22 -4.51
CA TRP A 66 19.24 -0.39 -5.72
C TRP A 66 18.53 -1.75 -5.79
N ALA A 67 18.95 -2.71 -4.97
CA ALA A 67 18.19 -3.91 -4.61
C ALA A 67 17.36 -3.70 -3.34
N LEU A 68 17.59 -2.59 -2.62
CA LEU A 68 16.58 -2.02 -1.74
C LEU A 68 15.44 -1.64 -2.66
N PRO A 69 14.22 -2.08 -2.34
CA PRO A 69 13.19 -2.09 -3.33
C PRO A 69 12.67 -0.68 -3.52
N SER A 70 12.41 -0.29 -4.77
CA SER A 70 11.10 0.33 -5.01
C SER A 70 10.08 -0.63 -4.40
N ARG A 71 9.27 -0.19 -3.43
CA ARG A 71 8.32 -1.00 -2.64
C ARG A 71 8.04 -2.39 -3.26
N LEU A 72 8.53 -3.46 -2.62
CA LEU A 72 8.56 -4.84 -3.17
C LEU A 72 7.21 -5.35 -3.64
N SER A 73 6.13 -4.78 -3.13
CA SER A 73 4.78 -5.27 -3.36
C SER A 73 3.82 -4.10 -3.38
N SER A 74 2.94 -4.11 -4.39
CA SER A 74 1.76 -3.25 -4.36
C SER A 74 0.71 -3.85 -3.42
N THR A 75 -0.15 -3.04 -2.80
CA THR A 75 -1.27 -3.55 -2.00
C THR A 75 -2.13 -4.54 -2.80
N LYS A 76 -2.27 -4.31 -4.11
CA LYS A 76 -2.98 -5.22 -5.02
C LYS A 76 -2.36 -6.61 -5.09
N GLU A 77 -1.03 -6.70 -5.21
CA GLU A 77 -0.33 -7.99 -5.24
C GLU A 77 -0.42 -8.70 -3.89
N LEU A 78 -0.30 -7.93 -2.81
CA LEU A 78 -0.40 -8.41 -1.46
C LEU A 78 -1.78 -9.08 -1.22
N LEU A 79 -2.88 -8.39 -1.57
CA LEU A 79 -4.24 -8.92 -1.45
C LEU A 79 -4.52 -10.08 -2.42
N LEU A 80 -3.97 -10.04 -3.64
CA LEU A 80 -4.11 -11.13 -4.61
C LEU A 80 -3.45 -12.43 -4.11
N ASN A 81 -2.31 -12.31 -3.44
CA ASN A 81 -1.63 -13.46 -2.83
C ASN A 81 -2.42 -14.01 -1.63
N ALA A 82 -3.08 -13.13 -0.87
CA ALA A 82 -3.97 -13.50 0.23
C ALA A 82 -5.18 -14.31 -0.25
N GLU A 83 -5.91 -13.80 -1.24
CA GLU A 83 -7.02 -14.49 -1.91
C GLU A 83 -6.61 -15.87 -2.45
N ARG A 84 -5.47 -15.94 -3.15
CA ARG A 84 -4.97 -17.22 -3.71
C ARG A 84 -4.54 -18.20 -2.63
N GLY A 85 -4.03 -17.70 -1.51
CA GLY A 85 -3.58 -18.49 -0.38
C GLY A 85 -4.70 -18.88 0.60
N GLY A 86 -5.89 -18.29 0.46
CA GLY A 86 -7.00 -18.51 1.39
C GLY A 86 -6.73 -17.94 2.78
N TYR A 87 -6.05 -16.79 2.86
CA TYR A 87 -5.79 -16.07 4.10
C TYR A 87 -6.16 -14.59 3.99
N ALA A 88 -6.29 -13.91 5.12
CA ALA A 88 -6.47 -12.47 5.20
C ALA A 88 -5.18 -11.78 5.61
N VAL A 89 -5.03 -10.51 5.24
CA VAL A 89 -3.88 -9.69 5.64
C VAL A 89 -4.32 -8.75 6.74
N GLY A 90 -3.59 -8.76 7.85
CA GLY A 90 -3.81 -7.81 8.93
C GLY A 90 -3.42 -6.39 8.51
N ALA A 91 -4.34 -5.46 8.70
CA ALA A 91 -4.12 -4.04 8.56
C ALA A 91 -4.20 -3.40 9.96
N PHE A 92 -3.16 -2.67 10.35
CA PHE A 92 -2.94 -2.24 11.72
C PHE A 92 -2.75 -0.73 11.81
N ASN A 93 -3.62 -0.06 12.56
CA ASN A 93 -3.54 1.37 12.79
C ASN A 93 -2.29 1.72 13.61
N VAL A 94 -1.49 2.67 13.11
CA VAL A 94 -0.27 3.15 13.75
C VAL A 94 -0.32 4.66 13.98
N TYR A 95 0.16 5.08 15.15
CA TYR A 95 0.03 6.47 15.63
C TYR A 95 1.39 7.16 15.81
N ASN A 96 2.46 6.39 15.79
CA ASN A 96 3.83 6.83 16.05
C ASN A 96 4.83 5.82 15.47
N MET A 97 6.12 6.14 15.59
CA MET A 97 7.21 5.30 15.10
C MET A 97 7.25 3.95 15.83
N GLU A 98 7.03 3.94 17.13
CA GLU A 98 7.05 2.73 17.96
C GLU A 98 5.96 1.73 17.53
N GLY A 99 4.78 2.22 17.16
CA GLY A 99 3.70 1.39 16.62
C GLY A 99 4.04 0.80 15.26
N ALA A 100 4.61 1.60 14.35
CA ALA A 100 5.07 1.11 13.06
C ALA A 100 6.15 0.03 13.20
N GLU A 101 7.16 0.26 14.04
CA GLU A 101 8.21 -0.72 14.34
C GLU A 101 7.65 -1.98 14.98
N ALA A 102 6.67 -1.87 15.89
CA ALA A 102 6.04 -3.03 16.52
C ALA A 102 5.30 -3.92 15.51
N VAL A 103 4.55 -3.33 14.57
CA VAL A 103 3.87 -4.08 13.51
C VAL A 103 4.87 -4.75 12.58
N VAL A 104 5.91 -4.02 12.14
CA VAL A 104 6.95 -4.58 11.26
C VAL A 104 7.68 -5.73 11.94
N ALA A 105 8.09 -5.57 13.20
CA ALA A 105 8.79 -6.62 13.94
C ALA A 105 7.94 -7.88 14.11
N ALA A 106 6.65 -7.73 14.44
CA ALA A 106 5.74 -8.87 14.55
C ALA A 106 5.52 -9.55 13.18
N ALA A 107 5.34 -8.77 12.11
CA ALA A 107 5.17 -9.30 10.76
C ALA A 107 6.41 -10.10 10.31
N GLU A 108 7.63 -9.63 10.63
CA GLU A 108 8.87 -10.34 10.33
C GLU A 108 9.02 -11.62 11.16
N GLU A 109 8.72 -11.58 12.46
CA GLU A 109 8.78 -12.76 13.34
C GLU A 109 7.83 -13.87 12.87
N GLU A 110 6.62 -13.50 12.46
CA GLU A 110 5.60 -14.41 11.96
C GLU A 110 5.75 -14.75 10.46
N ASN A 111 6.72 -14.16 9.77
CA ASN A 111 6.90 -14.28 8.31
C ASN A 111 5.60 -13.97 7.53
N SER A 112 4.84 -12.98 8.00
CA SER A 112 3.52 -12.62 7.48
C SER A 112 3.56 -11.28 6.73
N PRO A 113 2.78 -11.10 5.65
CA PRO A 113 2.52 -9.77 5.14
C PRO A 113 1.69 -8.94 6.13
N ALA A 114 1.80 -7.62 6.06
CA ALA A 114 1.02 -6.69 6.87
C ALA A 114 0.73 -5.37 6.14
N ILE A 115 -0.25 -4.62 6.63
CA ILE A 115 -0.53 -3.25 6.18
C ILE A 115 -0.41 -2.30 7.37
N LEU A 116 0.40 -1.25 7.22
CA LEU A 116 0.45 -0.13 8.17
C LEU A 116 -0.65 0.85 7.80
N GLN A 117 -1.64 1.03 8.68
CA GLN A 117 -2.75 1.95 8.46
C GLN A 117 -2.54 3.27 9.22
N ILE A 118 -2.81 4.39 8.57
CA ILE A 118 -2.78 5.72 9.17
C ILE A 118 -4.18 6.32 9.07
N HIS A 119 -4.83 6.48 10.22
CA HIS A 119 -6.12 7.18 10.33
C HIS A 119 -5.94 8.71 10.21
N PRO A 120 -6.94 9.50 9.79
CA PRO A 120 -6.82 10.96 9.66
C PRO A 120 -6.42 11.65 10.97
N SER A 121 -6.85 11.12 12.12
CA SER A 121 -6.45 11.63 13.45
C SER A 121 -4.95 11.45 13.71
N ALA A 122 -4.38 10.32 13.29
CA ALA A 122 -2.95 10.03 13.39
C ALA A 122 -2.16 10.89 12.40
N LEU A 123 -2.65 11.04 11.17
CA LEU A 123 -2.04 11.94 10.18
C LEU A 123 -2.02 13.40 10.65
N LYS A 124 -3.10 13.87 11.29
CA LYS A 124 -3.19 15.22 11.84
C LYS A 124 -2.17 15.47 12.96
N GLN A 125 -1.90 14.45 13.78
CA GLN A 125 -0.96 14.56 14.91
C GLN A 125 0.49 14.35 14.48
N GLY A 126 0.77 13.30 13.74
CA GLY A 126 2.11 12.91 13.31
C GLY A 126 2.59 13.58 12.02
N GLY A 127 1.66 14.09 11.21
CA GLY A 127 1.94 14.77 9.95
C GLY A 127 2.64 13.89 8.91
N ILE A 128 3.23 14.56 7.92
CA ILE A 128 4.09 13.95 6.90
C ILE A 128 5.23 13.09 7.52
N PRO A 129 5.86 13.48 8.66
CA PRO A 129 6.86 12.62 9.29
C PRO A 129 6.38 11.22 9.66
N LEU A 130 5.13 11.07 10.13
CA LEU A 130 4.57 9.76 10.44
C LEU A 130 4.42 8.91 9.16
N VAL A 131 3.92 9.50 8.08
CA VAL A 131 3.80 8.80 6.79
C VAL A 131 5.17 8.37 6.28
N ALA A 132 6.15 9.27 6.29
CA ALA A 132 7.52 8.96 5.87
C ALA A 132 8.16 7.87 6.73
N CYS A 133 7.87 7.85 8.04
CA CYS A 133 8.30 6.79 8.95
C CYS A 133 7.69 5.44 8.56
N CYS A 134 6.38 5.37 8.32
CA CYS A 134 5.71 4.14 7.93
C CYS A 134 6.20 3.62 6.57
N VAL A 135 6.38 4.51 5.59
CA VAL A 135 6.93 4.17 4.27
C VAL A 135 8.34 3.61 4.41
N SER A 136 9.20 4.30 5.17
CA SER A 136 10.58 3.86 5.42
C SER A 136 10.65 2.52 6.16
N ALA A 137 9.75 2.29 7.12
CA ALA A 137 9.66 1.02 7.85
C ALA A 137 9.20 -0.13 6.93
N ALA A 138 8.19 0.11 6.09
CA ALA A 138 7.71 -0.85 5.10
C ALA A 138 8.78 -1.21 4.05
N GLU A 139 9.56 -0.23 3.58
CA GLU A 139 10.64 -0.45 2.59
C GLU A 139 11.83 -1.23 3.15
N GLN A 140 12.07 -1.15 4.46
CA GLN A 140 13.17 -1.85 5.15
C GLN A 140 12.79 -3.24 5.66
N ALA A 141 11.49 -3.58 5.66
CA ALA A 141 11.00 -4.86 6.14
C ALA A 141 11.46 -6.03 5.26
N ASN A 142 11.71 -7.19 5.88
CA ASN A 142 12.07 -8.43 5.20
C ASN A 142 10.85 -9.23 4.70
N VAL A 143 9.64 -8.77 5.02
CA VAL A 143 8.35 -9.32 4.58
C VAL A 143 7.55 -8.24 3.83
N PRO A 144 6.56 -8.62 2.99
CA PRO A 144 5.76 -7.64 2.24
C PRO A 144 4.91 -6.76 3.18
N ILE A 145 5.20 -5.45 3.19
CA ILE A 145 4.44 -4.46 3.96
C ILE A 145 4.05 -3.30 3.07
N THR A 146 2.81 -2.83 3.18
CA THR A 146 2.31 -1.64 2.47
C THR A 146 1.73 -0.62 3.43
N VAL A 147 1.60 0.63 3.00
CA VAL A 147 1.06 1.73 3.81
C VAL A 147 -0.28 2.18 3.24
N HIS A 148 -1.30 2.22 4.09
CA HIS A 148 -2.68 2.53 3.74
C HIS A 148 -3.17 3.79 4.47
N PHE A 149 -3.85 4.69 3.75
CA PHE A 149 -4.54 5.82 4.36
C PHE A 149 -5.99 5.44 4.66
N ASP A 150 -6.30 5.32 5.94
CA ASP A 150 -7.56 4.77 6.44
C ASP A 150 -8.64 5.84 6.60
N HIS A 151 -9.93 5.46 6.49
CA HIS A 151 -11.11 6.32 6.72
C HIS A 151 -11.04 7.76 6.16
N GLY A 152 -10.55 7.94 4.93
CA GLY A 152 -10.49 9.26 4.30
C GLY A 152 -11.88 9.80 3.94
N THR A 153 -12.38 10.77 4.70
CA THR A 153 -13.73 11.32 4.50
C THR A 153 -13.75 12.58 3.64
N SER A 154 -12.78 13.49 3.80
CA SER A 154 -12.79 14.77 3.11
C SER A 154 -11.99 14.75 1.80
N LYS A 155 -12.49 15.49 0.80
CA LYS A 155 -11.84 15.57 -0.52
C LYS A 155 -10.42 16.11 -0.41
N GLN A 156 -10.21 17.04 0.52
CA GLN A 156 -8.90 17.64 0.72
C GLN A 156 -7.91 16.61 1.27
N GLU A 157 -8.28 15.88 2.32
CA GLU A 157 -7.41 14.84 2.91
C GLU A 157 -7.06 13.76 1.90
N LEU A 158 -8.04 13.28 1.13
CA LEU A 158 -7.80 12.25 0.10
C LEU A 158 -6.87 12.77 -0.99
N VAL A 159 -7.08 14.00 -1.48
CA VAL A 159 -6.21 14.59 -2.51
C VAL A 159 -4.79 14.84 -1.98
N GLU A 160 -4.65 15.24 -0.72
CA GLU A 160 -3.34 15.38 -0.08
C GLU A 160 -2.66 14.01 0.07
N ALA A 161 -3.39 12.99 0.54
CA ALA A 161 -2.88 11.62 0.74
C ALA A 161 -2.30 11.01 -0.55
N LEU A 162 -2.87 11.33 -1.72
CA LEU A 162 -2.36 10.88 -3.03
C LEU A 162 -0.88 11.23 -3.28
N ASP A 163 -0.37 12.28 -2.65
CA ASP A 163 1.00 12.75 -2.84
C ASP A 163 1.94 12.45 -1.65
N LEU A 164 1.44 11.81 -0.59
CA LEU A 164 2.21 11.53 0.63
C LEU A 164 2.97 10.19 0.61
N GLY A 165 2.81 9.40 -0.46
CA GLY A 165 3.50 8.13 -0.62
C GLY A 165 2.78 6.95 0.02
N PHE A 166 1.45 6.97 0.11
CA PHE A 166 0.67 5.78 0.44
C PHE A 166 0.62 4.79 -0.75
N ASP A 167 0.47 3.50 -0.48
CA ASP A 167 0.22 2.46 -1.51
C ASP A 167 -1.26 2.33 -1.86
N SER A 168 -2.09 2.62 -0.88
CA SER A 168 -3.53 2.51 -0.97
C SER A 168 -4.19 3.54 -0.08
N LEU A 169 -5.43 3.87 -0.39
CA LEU A 169 -6.27 4.72 0.45
C LEU A 169 -7.69 4.19 0.48
N MET A 170 -8.40 4.54 1.54
CA MET A 170 -9.82 4.30 1.71
C MET A 170 -10.60 5.60 1.49
N VAL A 171 -11.63 5.53 0.65
CA VAL A 171 -12.65 6.56 0.53
C VAL A 171 -13.84 6.19 1.40
N ASP A 172 -13.99 6.88 2.52
CA ASP A 172 -15.12 6.68 3.42
C ASP A 172 -16.26 7.67 3.10
N GLY A 173 -17.11 7.25 2.17
CA GLY A 173 -18.36 7.92 1.81
C GLY A 173 -19.60 7.31 2.48
N SER A 174 -19.45 6.44 3.47
CA SER A 174 -20.54 5.65 4.10
C SER A 174 -21.68 6.51 4.68
N HIS A 175 -21.35 7.73 5.10
CA HIS A 175 -22.28 8.72 5.63
C HIS A 175 -23.11 9.45 4.56
N LEU A 176 -22.74 9.34 3.28
CA LEU A 176 -23.41 9.99 2.16
C LEU A 176 -24.59 9.16 1.63
N SER A 177 -25.40 9.76 0.76
CA SER A 177 -26.34 8.97 -0.05
C SER A 177 -25.56 8.05 -1.00
N LEU A 178 -26.13 6.90 -1.38
CA LEU A 178 -25.48 5.96 -2.32
C LEU A 178 -24.98 6.68 -3.58
N LYS A 179 -25.82 7.54 -4.16
CA LYS A 179 -25.48 8.30 -5.38
C LYS A 179 -24.29 9.23 -5.16
N ASP A 180 -24.24 9.93 -4.03
CA ASP A 180 -23.17 10.86 -3.72
C ASP A 180 -21.88 10.11 -3.38
N ASN A 181 -21.97 8.98 -2.65
CA ASN A 181 -20.85 8.09 -2.39
C ASN A 181 -20.26 7.54 -3.70
N ILE A 182 -21.09 7.05 -4.62
CA ILE A 182 -20.65 6.60 -5.94
C ILE A 182 -19.89 7.71 -6.68
N ALA A 183 -20.50 8.90 -6.78
CA ALA A 183 -19.90 10.02 -7.51
C ALA A 183 -18.56 10.46 -6.89
N TYR A 184 -18.50 10.48 -5.56
CA TYR A 184 -17.33 10.89 -4.80
C TYR A 184 -16.19 9.86 -4.90
N THR A 185 -16.50 8.60 -4.62
CA THR A 185 -15.56 7.49 -4.71
C THR A 185 -15.02 7.34 -6.12
N LYS A 186 -15.86 7.37 -7.16
CA LYS A 186 -15.43 7.35 -8.57
C LYS A 186 -14.40 8.45 -8.88
N TYR A 187 -14.63 9.66 -8.39
CA TYR A 187 -13.73 10.78 -8.62
C TYR A 187 -12.35 10.54 -7.99
N ILE A 188 -12.31 10.07 -6.74
CA ILE A 188 -11.06 9.80 -6.04
C ILE A 188 -10.36 8.57 -6.62
N SER A 189 -11.10 7.53 -7.00
CA SER A 189 -10.55 6.32 -7.62
C SER A 189 -9.77 6.63 -8.89
N LEU A 190 -10.34 7.48 -9.76
CA LEU A 190 -9.65 7.93 -10.99
C LEU A 190 -8.31 8.62 -10.70
N LEU A 191 -8.25 9.43 -9.64
CA LEU A 191 -7.03 10.13 -9.25
C LEU A 191 -5.99 9.17 -8.64
N ALA A 192 -6.42 8.28 -7.74
CA ALA A 192 -5.58 7.27 -7.12
C ALA A 192 -4.97 6.30 -8.15
N HIS A 193 -5.78 5.83 -9.09
CA HIS A 193 -5.31 4.95 -10.17
C HIS A 193 -4.30 5.62 -11.09
N SER A 194 -4.40 6.93 -11.31
CA SER A 194 -3.39 7.69 -12.08
C SER A 194 -2.00 7.68 -11.40
N LYS A 195 -1.94 7.33 -10.11
CA LYS A 195 -0.73 7.18 -9.31
C LYS A 195 -0.41 5.73 -8.95
N ASN A 196 -1.11 4.76 -9.55
CA ASN A 196 -0.99 3.32 -9.23
C ASN A 196 -1.31 2.98 -7.76
N MET A 197 -2.18 3.75 -7.10
CA MET A 197 -2.64 3.46 -5.75
C MET A 197 -3.90 2.62 -5.79
N LEU A 198 -3.99 1.62 -4.90
CA LEU A 198 -5.19 0.81 -4.72
C LEU A 198 -6.25 1.62 -3.94
N VAL A 199 -7.53 1.44 -4.29
CA VAL A 199 -8.62 2.17 -3.64
C VAL A 199 -9.56 1.21 -2.92
N GLU A 200 -9.66 1.40 -1.62
CA GLU A 200 -10.72 0.84 -0.78
C GLU A 200 -11.87 1.85 -0.69
N ALA A 201 -13.10 1.36 -0.56
CA ALA A 201 -14.23 2.19 -0.20
C ALA A 201 -15.23 1.43 0.68
N GLU A 202 -15.99 2.16 1.48
CA GLU A 202 -17.02 1.58 2.34
C GLU A 202 -18.42 1.72 1.73
N LEU A 203 -19.16 0.63 1.76
CA LEU A 203 -20.59 0.63 1.52
C LEU A 203 -21.36 -0.03 2.67
N GLY A 204 -22.34 0.70 3.17
CA GLY A 204 -22.99 0.41 4.45
C GLY A 204 -22.65 1.53 5.42
N ARG A 205 -22.77 1.24 6.71
CA ARG A 205 -22.22 2.09 7.77
C ARG A 205 -22.05 1.29 9.05
N LEU A 206 -20.86 1.30 9.63
CA LEU A 206 -20.57 0.64 10.91
C LEU A 206 -21.02 1.50 12.08
N SER A 207 -21.50 0.89 13.17
CA SER A 207 -21.60 1.58 14.45
C SER A 207 -20.34 1.38 15.28
N GLY A 208 -20.18 2.20 16.32
CA GLY A 208 -19.08 2.12 17.27
C GLY A 208 -18.21 3.36 17.30
N THR A 209 -17.09 3.26 18.01
CA THR A 209 -16.15 4.37 18.20
C THR A 209 -14.75 3.96 17.80
N GLU A 210 -14.12 4.79 16.96
CA GLU A 210 -12.74 4.68 16.53
C GLU A 210 -12.13 6.08 16.39
N ASP A 211 -10.99 6.33 17.03
CA ASP A 211 -10.20 7.56 16.86
C ASP A 211 -11.01 8.88 16.81
N ASP A 212 -11.86 9.07 17.83
CA ASP A 212 -12.79 10.19 18.05
C ASP A 212 -14.01 10.25 17.10
N LEU A 213 -14.13 9.34 16.14
CA LEU A 213 -15.31 9.14 15.33
C LEU A 213 -16.26 8.16 16.03
N THR A 214 -17.48 8.59 16.32
CA THR A 214 -18.53 7.73 16.88
C THR A 214 -19.71 7.69 15.94
N VAL A 215 -20.13 6.49 15.58
CA VAL A 215 -21.35 6.23 14.82
C VAL A 215 -22.34 5.49 15.72
N GLU A 216 -23.52 6.07 15.85
CA GLU A 216 -24.59 5.53 16.68
C GLU A 216 -25.24 4.30 16.03
N ASP A 217 -25.72 3.36 16.86
CA ASP A 217 -26.31 2.09 16.38
C ASP A 217 -27.47 2.27 15.41
N TYR A 218 -28.25 3.36 15.53
CA TYR A 218 -29.38 3.62 14.62
C TYR A 218 -28.93 4.08 13.23
N GLU A 219 -27.68 4.53 13.10
CA GLU A 219 -27.08 4.90 11.82
C GLU A 219 -26.42 3.71 11.13
N ALA A 220 -26.25 2.58 11.84
CA ALA A 220 -25.66 1.37 11.29
C ALA A 220 -26.51 0.81 10.14
N ARG A 221 -25.84 0.46 9.04
CA ARG A 221 -26.47 -0.09 7.84
C ARG A 221 -25.66 -1.25 7.32
N LEU A 222 -26.31 -2.41 7.20
CA LEU A 222 -25.73 -3.54 6.50
C LEU A 222 -25.54 -3.19 5.02
N THR A 223 -24.50 -3.74 4.41
CA THR A 223 -24.29 -3.63 2.97
C THR A 223 -25.38 -4.39 2.23
N ASP A 224 -26.04 -3.72 1.29
CA ASP A 224 -26.99 -4.37 0.37
C ASP A 224 -26.23 -4.89 -0.86
N VAL A 225 -26.48 -6.15 -1.25
CA VAL A 225 -25.76 -6.82 -2.34
C VAL A 225 -26.01 -6.14 -3.70
N ASN A 226 -27.23 -5.65 -3.96
CA ASN A 226 -27.54 -4.99 -5.23
C ASN A 226 -26.88 -3.61 -5.28
N GLN A 227 -26.90 -2.87 -4.16
CA GLN A 227 -26.18 -1.61 -4.05
C GLN A 227 -24.67 -1.81 -4.19
N ALA A 228 -24.11 -2.89 -3.65
CA ALA A 228 -22.70 -3.23 -3.81
C ALA A 228 -22.34 -3.51 -5.27
N GLU A 229 -23.20 -4.18 -6.04
CA GLU A 229 -22.96 -4.41 -7.47
C GLU A 229 -22.92 -3.09 -8.24
N GLU A 230 -23.92 -2.23 -8.04
CA GLU A 230 -23.95 -0.87 -8.64
C GLU A 230 -22.73 -0.05 -8.22
N PHE A 231 -22.38 -0.10 -6.94
CA PHE A 231 -21.27 0.66 -6.38
C PHE A 231 -19.93 0.25 -6.99
N ILE A 232 -19.64 -1.06 -7.06
CA ILE A 232 -18.41 -1.58 -7.68
C ILE A 232 -18.33 -1.16 -9.16
N ASP A 233 -19.42 -1.36 -9.91
CA ASP A 233 -19.43 -1.10 -11.35
C ASP A 233 -19.24 0.38 -11.68
N GLU A 234 -19.80 1.28 -10.86
CA GLU A 234 -19.75 2.71 -11.12
C GLU A 234 -18.49 3.40 -10.58
N THR A 235 -17.90 2.89 -9.50
CA THR A 235 -16.76 3.53 -8.82
C THR A 235 -15.40 3.07 -9.32
N GLY A 236 -15.30 1.81 -9.75
CA GLY A 236 -14.01 1.21 -10.13
C GLY A 236 -13.04 1.02 -8.96
N ILE A 237 -13.54 0.87 -7.74
CA ILE A 237 -12.70 0.52 -6.57
C ILE A 237 -12.03 -0.85 -6.74
N ASP A 238 -10.97 -1.09 -5.98
CA ASP A 238 -10.24 -2.35 -5.95
C ASP A 238 -10.62 -3.21 -4.73
N ALA A 239 -11.04 -2.58 -3.64
CA ALA A 239 -11.45 -3.23 -2.40
C ALA A 239 -12.73 -2.60 -1.83
N LEU A 240 -13.61 -3.42 -1.26
CA LEU A 240 -14.88 -3.00 -0.68
C LEU A 240 -14.93 -3.39 0.80
N ALA A 241 -14.96 -2.38 1.67
CA ALA A 241 -15.28 -2.56 3.07
C ALA A 241 -16.79 -2.77 3.23
N VAL A 242 -17.15 -3.90 3.86
CA VAL A 242 -18.53 -4.34 4.01
C VAL A 242 -18.99 -4.33 5.46
N CYS A 243 -20.25 -3.95 5.64
CA CYS A 243 -20.96 -3.92 6.91
C CYS A 243 -21.86 -5.15 6.99
N ILE A 244 -21.43 -6.15 7.76
CA ILE A 244 -22.17 -7.41 7.95
C ILE A 244 -22.66 -7.59 9.40
N GLY A 245 -22.64 -6.53 10.21
CA GLY A 245 -22.93 -6.55 11.64
C GLY A 245 -21.68 -6.46 12.53
N ASN A 246 -20.52 -6.22 11.91
CA ASN A 246 -19.29 -5.79 12.58
C ASN A 246 -19.45 -4.37 13.15
N VAL A 247 -18.64 -4.05 14.17
CA VAL A 247 -18.66 -2.75 14.87
C VAL A 247 -17.25 -2.28 15.15
N ASN A 248 -17.02 -0.98 15.13
CA ASN A 248 -15.74 -0.40 15.51
C ASN A 248 -15.61 -0.33 17.04
N GLY A 249 -14.43 -0.68 17.54
CA GLY A 249 -14.17 -0.74 18.98
C GLY A 249 -14.68 -2.02 19.63
N LYS A 250 -15.48 -1.89 20.70
CA LYS A 250 -15.86 -3.02 21.55
C LYS A 250 -17.23 -3.57 21.19
N TYR A 251 -17.29 -4.86 20.85
CA TYR A 251 -18.55 -5.58 20.67
C TYR A 251 -19.45 -5.52 21.91
N PRO A 252 -20.80 -5.49 21.72
CA PRO A 252 -21.75 -5.51 22.82
C PRO A 252 -21.61 -6.77 23.67
N ALA A 253 -22.11 -6.75 24.91
CA ALA A 253 -22.04 -7.89 25.83
C ALA A 253 -22.70 -9.17 25.28
N SER A 254 -23.60 -9.04 24.30
CA SER A 254 -24.20 -10.16 23.56
C SER A 254 -23.24 -10.87 22.60
N GLY A 255 -22.05 -10.32 22.37
CA GLY A 255 -21.08 -10.79 21.38
C GLY A 255 -21.33 -10.26 19.96
N PRO A 256 -20.44 -10.58 19.02
CA PRO A 256 -20.59 -10.22 17.61
C PRO A 256 -21.79 -10.93 16.98
N ASN A 257 -22.50 -10.22 16.09
CA ASN A 257 -23.63 -10.76 15.34
C ASN A 257 -23.41 -10.56 13.85
N LEU A 258 -22.47 -11.33 13.29
CA LEU A 258 -22.08 -11.25 11.90
C LEU A 258 -23.01 -12.07 11.00
N ARG A 259 -23.46 -11.44 9.90
CA ARG A 259 -24.27 -12.06 8.85
C ARG A 259 -23.36 -12.76 7.84
N LEU A 260 -22.90 -13.96 8.18
CA LEU A 260 -22.02 -14.76 7.32
C LEU A 260 -22.70 -15.23 6.03
N ASP A 261 -24.03 -15.31 6.02
CA ASP A 261 -24.83 -15.51 4.80
C ASP A 261 -24.66 -14.34 3.83
N LEU A 262 -24.79 -13.11 4.33
CA LEU A 262 -24.56 -11.89 3.55
C LEU A 262 -23.10 -11.80 3.07
N LEU A 263 -22.13 -12.13 3.92
CA LEU A 263 -20.72 -12.15 3.54
C LEU A 263 -20.45 -13.09 2.35
N LYS A 264 -21.08 -14.27 2.32
CA LYS A 264 -20.95 -15.21 1.21
C LYS A 264 -21.48 -14.63 -0.10
N ASP A 265 -22.64 -13.96 -0.05
CA ASP A 265 -23.24 -13.34 -1.23
C ASP A 265 -22.36 -12.18 -1.75
N LEU A 266 -21.85 -11.33 -0.84
CA LEU A 266 -20.93 -10.23 -1.16
C LEU A 266 -19.59 -10.73 -1.72
N HIS A 267 -19.07 -11.84 -1.18
CA HIS A 267 -17.85 -12.46 -1.68
C HIS A 267 -18.06 -12.99 -3.10
N ALA A 268 -19.14 -13.73 -3.35
CA ALA A 268 -19.45 -14.24 -4.69
C ALA A 268 -19.58 -13.11 -5.73
N LEU A 269 -20.19 -11.98 -5.36
CA LEU A 269 -20.24 -10.78 -6.18
C LEU A 269 -18.85 -10.19 -6.44
N SER A 270 -18.10 -9.94 -5.36
CA SER A 270 -16.82 -9.23 -5.42
C SER A 270 -15.74 -10.03 -6.17
N SER A 271 -15.67 -11.35 -5.95
CA SER A 271 -14.76 -12.23 -6.69
C SER A 271 -15.04 -12.21 -8.20
N LYS A 272 -16.31 -12.14 -8.62
CA LYS A 272 -16.69 -12.05 -10.04
C LYS A 272 -16.24 -10.72 -10.67
N LYS A 273 -16.19 -9.65 -9.88
CA LYS A 273 -15.80 -8.31 -10.32
C LYS A 273 -14.29 -8.05 -10.14
N GLY A 274 -13.57 -8.94 -9.46
CA GLY A 274 -12.15 -8.77 -9.16
C GLY A 274 -11.88 -7.73 -8.07
N VAL A 275 -12.82 -7.58 -7.13
CA VAL A 275 -12.75 -6.67 -5.98
C VAL A 275 -12.49 -7.49 -4.72
N PHE A 276 -11.57 -7.01 -3.88
CA PHE A 276 -11.27 -7.62 -2.58
C PHE A 276 -12.31 -7.20 -1.54
N LEU A 277 -12.63 -8.08 -0.59
CA LEU A 277 -13.44 -7.70 0.57
C LEU A 277 -12.57 -7.29 1.74
N VAL A 278 -13.01 -6.25 2.46
CA VAL A 278 -12.36 -5.77 3.68
C VAL A 278 -13.35 -5.84 4.84
N LEU A 279 -12.88 -6.36 5.98
CA LEU A 279 -13.66 -6.46 7.20
C LEU A 279 -13.08 -5.52 8.26
N HIS A 280 -13.82 -4.46 8.56
CA HIS A 280 -13.51 -3.52 9.63
C HIS A 280 -14.00 -4.04 10.99
N GLY A 281 -13.55 -3.42 12.08
CA GLY A 281 -14.08 -3.75 13.41
C GLY A 281 -13.81 -5.21 13.84
N ALA A 282 -12.68 -5.78 13.43
CA ALA A 282 -12.33 -7.18 13.73
C ALA A 282 -11.85 -7.38 15.18
N SER A 283 -11.57 -6.31 15.91
CA SER A 283 -11.12 -6.36 17.30
C SER A 283 -12.11 -7.09 18.21
N GLY A 284 -11.65 -8.16 18.87
CA GLY A 284 -12.47 -8.95 19.78
C GLY A 284 -13.32 -10.05 19.12
N LEU A 285 -13.22 -10.23 17.80
CA LEU A 285 -13.69 -11.45 17.15
C LEU A 285 -12.85 -12.64 17.58
N SER A 286 -13.48 -13.81 17.71
CA SER A 286 -12.77 -15.07 17.97
C SER A 286 -12.03 -15.54 16.73
N GLU A 287 -10.98 -16.35 16.92
CA GLU A 287 -10.26 -17.00 15.81
C GLU A 287 -11.22 -17.80 14.91
N GLU A 288 -12.20 -18.50 15.50
CA GLU A 288 -13.23 -19.24 14.76
C GLU A 288 -14.12 -18.35 13.87
N LEU A 289 -14.33 -17.08 14.22
CA LEU A 289 -15.09 -16.14 13.39
C LEU A 289 -14.25 -15.52 12.29
N ILE A 290 -12.93 -15.47 12.46
CA ILE A 290 -11.98 -14.97 11.46
C ILE A 290 -11.71 -16.05 10.38
N GLN A 291 -11.78 -17.33 10.74
CA GLN A 291 -11.65 -18.47 9.83
C GLN A 291 -12.93 -18.74 9.02
#